data_AF-A0A399ZE49-F1
#
_entry.id   AF-A0A399ZE49-F1
#
_cell.length_a   1.000
_cell.length_b   1.000
_cell.length_c   1.000
_cell.angle_alpha   90.00
_cell.angle_beta   90.00
_cell.angle_gamma   90.00
#
_symmetry.space_group_name_H-M   'P 1'
#
loop_
_entity.id
_entity.type
_entity.pdbx_description
1 polymer ?
#
loop_
_entity_poly.entity_id
_entity_poly.type
_entity_poly.pdbx_seq_one_letter_code
_entity_poly.pdbx_strand_id
1 'polypeptide(L)'
;KSTQPPGASMGSMFKNPPGDFAGRLVEAAGLKGTRIGNAEISTVHGNFFVNHGETKAGDIRALIELVQKKVKDEFGVTLELEIELVGEWDA
;
A
#
# COMPACT_ATOMS: atom_id res chain seq x y z
N LYS A 1 -1.44 3.32 -22.39
CA LYS A 1 -0.83 4.03 -21.23
C LYS A 1 -0.67 2.99 -20.12
N SER A 2 0.53 2.78 -19.60
CA SER A 2 0.75 1.80 -18.52
C SER A 2 0.02 2.27 -17.25
N THR A 3 -0.80 1.41 -16.66
CA THR A 3 -1.51 1.68 -15.41
C THR A 3 -0.68 1.30 -14.18
N GLN A 4 0.47 0.66 -14.38
CA GLN A 4 1.39 0.22 -13.34
C GLN A 4 2.71 1.01 -13.40
N PRO A 5 3.33 1.30 -12.25
CA PRO A 5 4.61 2.01 -12.22
C PRO A 5 5.72 1.18 -12.89
N PRO A 6 6.57 1.78 -13.72
CA PRO A 6 7.75 1.13 -14.25
C PRO A 6 8.81 0.95 -13.13
N GLY A 7 9.54 -0.17 -13.12
CA GLY A 7 10.61 -0.44 -12.16
C GLY A 7 10.26 -1.47 -11.08
N ALA A 8 11.11 -1.57 -10.05
CA ALA A 8 10.93 -2.50 -8.93
C ALA A 8 9.75 -2.07 -8.04
N SER A 9 8.59 -2.65 -8.28
CA SER A 9 7.39 -2.47 -7.46
C SER A 9 6.96 -3.80 -6.88
N MET A 10 6.32 -3.77 -5.70
CA MET A 10 5.95 -4.98 -4.95
C MET A 10 4.64 -5.62 -5.42
N GLY A 11 4.15 -5.27 -6.62
CA GLY A 11 2.83 -5.68 -7.08
C GLY A 11 1.70 -5.03 -6.27
N SER A 12 0.51 -5.61 -6.34
CA SER A 12 -0.63 -5.21 -5.53
C SER A 12 -0.40 -5.57 -4.06
N MET A 13 -0.53 -4.60 -3.17
CA MET A 13 -0.35 -4.81 -1.73
C MET A 13 -1.60 -5.39 -1.06
N PHE A 14 -2.78 -4.97 -1.51
CA PHE A 14 -4.07 -5.34 -0.94
C PHE A 14 -4.98 -5.98 -1.98
N LYS A 15 -5.79 -6.94 -1.52
CA LYS A 15 -6.88 -7.50 -2.34
C LYS A 15 -7.93 -6.43 -2.59
N ASN A 16 -8.63 -6.53 -3.72
CA ASN A 16 -9.79 -5.67 -3.96
C ASN A 16 -10.95 -6.08 -3.02
N PRO A 17 -11.51 -5.16 -2.24
CA PRO A 17 -12.67 -5.44 -1.42
C PRO A 17 -13.93 -5.61 -2.30
N PRO A 18 -14.99 -6.25 -1.79
CA PRO A 18 -16.24 -6.40 -2.55
C PRO A 18 -16.81 -5.05 -2.99
N GLY A 19 -17.02 -4.88 -4.29
CA GLY A 19 -17.65 -3.68 -4.87
C GLY A 19 -16.75 -2.46 -5.04
N ASP A 20 -15.44 -2.56 -4.75
CA ASP A 20 -14.49 -1.46 -4.94
C ASP A 20 -13.08 -1.96 -5.31
N PHE A 21 -12.16 -1.05 -5.58
CA PHE A 21 -10.76 -1.34 -5.88
C PHE A 21 -9.87 -0.75 -4.79
N ALA A 22 -8.95 -1.56 -4.25
CA ALA A 22 -8.04 -1.11 -3.21
C ALA A 22 -7.24 0.13 -3.65
N GLY A 23 -6.71 0.12 -4.88
CA GLY A 23 -5.96 1.25 -5.42
C GLY A 23 -6.77 2.56 -5.50
N ARG A 24 -8.08 2.47 -5.80
CA ARG A 24 -8.98 3.62 -5.83
C ARG A 24 -9.22 4.16 -4.41
N LEU A 25 -9.43 3.28 -3.44
CA LEU A 25 -9.63 3.66 -2.04
C LEU A 25 -8.38 4.34 -1.46
N VAL A 26 -7.19 3.81 -1.74
CA VAL A 26 -5.93 4.43 -1.30
C VAL A 26 -5.71 5.81 -1.95
N GLU A 27 -6.07 5.95 -3.22
CA GLU A 27 -6.03 7.24 -3.92
C GLU A 27 -7.04 8.24 -3.36
N ALA A 28 -8.28 7.81 -3.13
CA ALA A 28 -9.33 8.64 -2.54
C ALA A 28 -9.01 9.05 -1.11
N ALA A 29 -8.29 8.21 -0.35
CA ALA A 29 -7.74 8.53 0.97
C ALA A 29 -6.60 9.57 0.94
N GLY A 30 -6.19 10.02 -0.25
CA GLY A 30 -5.12 11.00 -0.44
C GLY A 30 -3.72 10.45 -0.14
N LEU A 31 -3.52 9.13 -0.20
CA LEU A 31 -2.28 8.49 0.25
C LEU A 31 -1.23 8.27 -0.85
N LYS A 32 -1.54 8.52 -2.13
CA LYS A 32 -0.53 8.45 -3.20
C LYS A 32 0.65 9.39 -2.91
N GLY A 33 1.87 8.89 -3.10
CA GLY A 33 3.10 9.62 -2.80
C GLY A 33 3.46 9.70 -1.31
N THR A 34 2.65 9.11 -0.42
CA THR A 34 3.01 9.03 1.00
C THR A 34 4.23 8.14 1.19
N ARG A 35 5.21 8.64 1.93
CA ARG A 35 6.49 7.97 2.17
C ARG A 35 6.73 7.77 3.67
N ILE A 36 7.19 6.58 4.04
CA ILE A 36 7.73 6.26 5.37
C ILE A 36 9.09 5.61 5.16
N GLY A 37 10.13 6.17 5.78
CA GLY A 37 11.51 5.74 5.54
C GLY A 37 11.85 5.75 4.05
N ASN A 38 12.23 4.59 3.51
CA ASN A 38 12.52 4.41 2.09
C ASN A 38 11.39 3.71 1.31
N ALA A 39 10.22 3.50 1.90
CA ALA A 39 9.04 2.99 1.22
C ALA A 39 8.09 4.12 0.82
N GLU A 40 7.49 4.06 -0.37
CA GLU A 40 6.51 5.05 -0.84
C GLU A 40 5.30 4.37 -1.49
N ILE A 41 4.11 4.91 -1.29
CA ILE A 41 2.93 4.54 -2.07
C ILE A 41 3.05 5.20 -3.45
N SER A 42 3.04 4.40 -4.52
CA SER A 42 3.24 4.89 -5.88
C SER A 42 2.31 6.06 -6.22
N THR A 43 2.89 7.13 -6.76
CA THR A 43 2.13 8.25 -7.34
C THR A 43 1.33 7.85 -8.58
N VAL A 44 1.66 6.71 -9.20
CA VAL A 44 0.96 6.17 -10.37
C VAL A 44 -0.25 5.35 -9.94
N HIS A 45 -0.08 4.40 -9.01
CA HIS A 45 -1.12 3.45 -8.63
C HIS A 45 -1.18 3.24 -7.11
N GLY A 46 -2.31 3.56 -6.47
CA GLY A 46 -2.44 3.57 -5.00
C GLY A 46 -2.23 2.20 -4.31
N ASN A 47 -2.41 1.09 -5.04
CA ASN A 47 -2.18 -0.26 -4.49
C ASN A 47 -0.72 -0.77 -4.64
N PHE A 48 0.20 0.05 -5.14
CA PHE A 48 1.58 -0.38 -5.40
C PHE A 48 2.53 0.41 -4.53
N PHE A 49 3.41 -0.29 -3.83
CA PHE A 49 4.48 0.35 -3.06
C PHE A 49 5.78 0.32 -3.87
N VAL A 50 6.53 1.42 -3.79
CA VAL A 50 7.80 1.66 -4.45
C VAL A 50 8.90 1.60 -3.40
N ASN A 51 9.95 0.83 -3.71
CA ASN A 51 11.16 0.73 -2.92
C ASN A 51 12.20 1.70 -3.51
N HIS A 52 12.64 2.68 -2.73
CA HIS A 52 13.61 3.70 -3.16
C HIS A 52 15.07 3.32 -2.85
N GLY A 53 15.34 2.04 -2.58
CA GLY A 53 16.63 1.54 -2.08
C GLY A 53 16.70 1.61 -0.56
N GLU A 54 17.33 0.60 0.06
CA GLU A 54 17.46 0.49 1.53
C GLU A 54 16.12 0.52 2.30
N THR A 55 14.99 0.20 1.66
CA THR A 55 13.70 0.06 2.32
C THR A 55 13.74 -1.08 3.34
N LYS A 56 13.36 -0.78 4.59
CA LYS A 56 13.25 -1.78 5.65
C LYS A 56 11.88 -2.43 5.63
N ALA A 57 11.81 -3.67 6.12
CA ALA A 57 10.54 -4.38 6.28
C ALA A 57 9.55 -3.60 7.17
N GLY A 58 10.06 -2.93 8.22
CA GLY A 58 9.27 -2.05 9.09
C GLY A 58 8.68 -0.83 8.38
N ASP A 59 9.34 -0.28 7.35
CA ASP A 59 8.83 0.85 6.57
C ASP A 59 7.59 0.43 5.77
N ILE A 60 7.65 -0.75 5.14
CA ILE A 60 6.54 -1.34 4.41
C ILE A 60 5.38 -1.65 5.36
N ARG A 61 5.67 -2.22 6.53
CA ARG A 61 4.66 -2.52 7.54
C ARG A 61 3.95 -1.26 8.03
N ALA A 62 4.69 -0.19 8.30
CA ALA A 62 4.11 1.08 8.72
C ALA A 62 3.20 1.70 7.64
N LEU A 63 3.57 1.59 6.35
CA LEU A 63 2.69 2.02 5.26
C LEU A 63 1.43 1.15 5.15
N ILE A 64 1.55 -0.17 5.34
CA ILE A 64 0.40 -1.08 5.36
C ILE A 64 -0.61 -0.63 6.43
N GLU A 65 -0.14 -0.43 7.66
CA GLU A 65 -0.98 -0.04 8.80
C GLU A 65 -1.63 1.33 8.59
N LEU A 66 -0.85 2.29 8.06
CA LEU A 66 -1.37 3.61 7.72
C LEU A 66 -2.51 3.52 6.70
N VAL A 67 -2.32 2.75 5.62
CA VAL A 67 -3.32 2.56 4.57
C VAL A 67 -4.58 1.91 5.13
N GLN A 68 -4.43 0.80 5.86
CA GLN A 68 -5.58 0.10 6.45
C GLN A 68 -6.36 1.00 7.40
N LYS A 69 -5.66 1.74 8.27
CA LYS A 69 -6.29 2.68 9.19
C LYS A 69 -7.05 3.77 8.44
N LYS A 70 -6.41 4.46 7.50
CA LYS A 70 -7.01 5.59 6.79
C LYS A 70 -8.21 5.17 5.94
N VAL A 71 -8.10 4.06 5.22
CA VAL A 71 -9.20 3.53 4.38
C VAL A 71 -10.38 3.08 5.25
N LYS A 72 -10.10 2.45 6.40
CA LYS A 72 -11.15 2.09 7.36
C LYS A 72 -11.82 3.32 7.96
N ASP A 73 -11.06 4.32 8.37
CA ASP A 73 -11.57 5.55 8.99
C ASP A 73 -12.44 6.36 8.02
N GLU A 74 -12.08 6.43 6.74
CA GLU A 74 -12.79 7.26 5.75
C GLU A 74 -13.92 6.54 5.02
N PHE A 75 -13.76 5.25 4.75
CA PHE A 75 -14.70 4.50 3.90
C PHE A 75 -15.39 3.35 4.64
N GLY A 76 -15.00 3.04 5.88
CA GLY A 76 -15.50 1.87 6.62
C GLY A 76 -15.04 0.53 6.04
N VAL A 77 -14.09 0.54 5.10
CA VAL A 77 -13.60 -0.66 4.41
C VAL A 77 -12.33 -1.17 5.07
N THR A 78 -12.29 -2.45 5.41
CA THR A 78 -11.06 -3.10 5.90
C THR A 78 -10.35 -3.75 4.71
N LEU A 79 -9.14 -3.30 4.39
CA LEU A 79 -8.33 -3.88 3.31
C LEU A 79 -7.55 -5.09 3.82
N GLU A 80 -7.72 -6.22 3.15
CA GLU A 80 -6.91 -7.43 3.36
C GLU A 80 -5.63 -7.37 2.53
N LEU A 81 -4.51 -7.84 3.11
CA LEU A 81 -3.27 -7.99 2.37
C LEU A 81 -3.39 -9.06 1.29
N GLU A 82 -2.85 -8.78 0.11
CA GLU A 82 -2.63 -9.77 -0.95
C GLU A 82 -1.27 -10.45 -0.80
N ILE A 83 -0.29 -9.73 -0.26
CA ILE A 83 1.03 -10.26 0.06
C ILE A 83 1.05 -11.00 1.39
N GLU A 84 2.04 -11.89 1.54
CA GLU A 84 2.34 -12.55 2.80
C GLU A 84 3.53 -11.86 3.49
N LEU A 85 3.41 -11.62 4.79
CA LEU A 85 4.49 -11.10 5.62
C LEU A 85 5.23 -12.27 6.27
N VAL A 86 6.43 -12.56 5.78
CA VAL A 86 7.28 -13.64 6.31
C VAL A 86 8.32 -13.08 7.28
N GLY A 87 8.47 -13.69 8.45
CA GLY A 87 9.42 -13.29 9.49
C GLY A 87 8.79 -13.23 10.88
N GLU A 88 9.56 -12.80 11.87
CA GLU A 88 9.07 -12.51 13.21
C GLU A 88 8.55 -11.06 13.22
N TRP A 89 7.25 -10.91 13.45
CA TRP A 89 6.59 -9.62 13.57
C TRP A 89 6.04 -9.52 14.98
N ASP A 90 6.53 -8.55 15.75
CA ASP A 90 5.95 -8.25 17.06
C ASP A 90 4.50 -7.80 16.88
N ALA A 91 3.62 -8.29 17.76
CA ALA A 91 2.17 -8.06 17.72
C ALA A 91 1.75 -6.75 18.38
#